data_AF-A0A7Y7M8L1-F1
#
_entry.id   AF-A0A7Y7M8L1-F1
#
_cell.length_a   1.000
_cell.length_b   1.000
_cell.length_c   1.000
_cell.angle_alpha   90.00
_cell.angle_beta   90.00
_cell.angle_gamma   90.00
#
_symmetry.space_group_name_H-M   'P 1'
#
loop_
_entity.id
_entity.type
_entity.pdbx_description
1 polymer ?
#
loop_
_entity_poly.entity_id
_entity_poly.type
_entity_poly.pdbx_seq_one_letter_code
_entity_poly.pdbx_strand_id
1 'polypeptide(L)'
;PPADPRPACRTLRRQMAVLDDWIAQRQDEGVPFVLMGDFNRDLTPRDPYFRAWQGDGPLTLATALHASPCWGGAYFIDHVLLGNRGRDWLVADSLRVLTYDQQDPAWAARLSDHCPVSVRLRMP
;
A
#
# COMPACT_ATOMS: atom_id res chain seq x y z
N PRO A 1 -8.37 8.63 -13.83
CA PRO A 1 -9.37 9.24 -12.91
C PRO A 1 -9.77 10.65 -13.37
N PRO A 2 -11.06 11.05 -13.30
CA PRO A 2 -11.49 12.40 -13.63
C PRO A 2 -10.86 13.44 -12.67
N ALA A 3 -10.69 14.67 -13.14
CA ALA A 3 -10.04 15.72 -12.37
C ALA A 3 -10.99 16.27 -11.29
N ASP A 4 -10.82 15.78 -10.05
CA ASP A 4 -11.47 16.36 -8.88
C ASP A 4 -10.77 17.67 -8.49
N PRO A 5 -11.51 18.79 -8.35
CA PRO A 5 -10.92 20.10 -8.08
C PRO A 5 -10.36 20.25 -6.65
N ARG A 6 -10.70 19.35 -5.71
CA ARG A 6 -10.26 19.45 -4.31
C ARG A 6 -8.72 19.43 -4.19
N PRO A 7 -8.11 20.32 -3.37
CA PRO A 7 -6.65 20.40 -3.23
C PRO A 7 -5.98 19.05 -2.92
N ALA A 8 -6.56 18.28 -1.99
CA ALA A 8 -6.05 16.96 -1.61
C ALA A 8 -6.01 15.98 -2.79
N CYS A 9 -7.07 15.95 -3.62
CA CYS A 9 -7.11 15.09 -4.81
C CYS A 9 -6.06 15.49 -5.85
N ARG A 10 -5.76 16.79 -5.97
CA ARG A 10 -4.67 17.27 -6.85
C ARG A 10 -3.30 16.86 -6.31
N THR A 11 -3.08 16.95 -5.00
CA THR A 11 -1.85 16.50 -4.35
C THR A 11 -1.64 15.00 -4.53
N LEU A 12 -2.68 14.19 -4.23
CA LEU A 12 -2.65 12.74 -4.42
C LEU A 12 -2.26 12.37 -5.85
N ARG A 13 -2.90 12.99 -6.86
CA ARG A 13 -2.59 12.72 -8.27
C ARG A 13 -1.13 13.03 -8.61
N ARG A 14 -0.56 14.12 -8.08
CA ARG A 14 0.86 14.46 -8.30
C ARG A 14 1.78 13.44 -7.64
N GLN A 15 1.46 13.02 -6.43
CA GLN A 15 2.22 11.97 -5.72
C GLN A 15 2.16 10.64 -6.48
N MET A 16 0.98 10.23 -6.95
CA MET A 16 0.82 8.99 -7.72
C MET A 16 1.58 9.02 -9.04
N ALA A 17 1.70 10.16 -9.71
CA ALA A 17 2.52 10.30 -10.91
C ALA A 17 4.02 10.13 -10.61
N VAL A 18 4.51 10.66 -9.49
CA VAL A 18 5.91 10.42 -9.07
C VAL A 18 6.16 8.94 -8.77
N LEU A 19 5.19 8.25 -8.16
CA LEU A 19 5.28 6.82 -7.92
C LEU A 19 5.22 5.99 -9.21
N ASP A 20 4.39 6.41 -10.18
CA ASP A 20 4.29 5.81 -11.52
C ASP A 20 5.66 5.81 -12.21
N ASP A 21 6.28 6.99 -12.35
CA ASP A 21 7.61 7.14 -12.95
C ASP A 21 8.68 6.31 -12.21
N TRP A 22 8.64 6.30 -10.87
CA TRP A 22 9.59 5.54 -10.08
C TRP A 22 9.39 4.02 -10.23
N ILE A 23 8.15 3.54 -10.23
CA ILE A 23 7.83 2.12 -10.41
C ILE A 23 8.28 1.67 -11.80
N ALA A 24 7.97 2.42 -12.86
CA ALA A 24 8.39 2.12 -14.21
C ALA A 24 9.92 1.98 -14.31
N GLN A 25 10.66 2.94 -13.72
CA GLN A 25 12.12 2.87 -13.65
C GLN A 25 12.61 1.58 -12.95
N ARG A 26 12.02 1.20 -11.80
CA ARG A 26 12.46 -0.01 -11.08
C ARG A 26 12.12 -1.28 -11.85
N GLN A 27 10.99 -1.32 -12.54
CA GLN A 27 10.62 -2.44 -13.41
C GLN A 27 11.66 -2.58 -14.54
N ASP A 28 12.02 -1.49 -15.22
CA ASP A 28 13.03 -1.47 -16.29
C ASP A 28 14.42 -1.89 -15.80
N GLU A 29 14.82 -1.48 -14.59
CA GLU A 29 16.08 -1.89 -13.97
C GLU A 29 16.11 -3.39 -13.61
N GLY A 30 14.96 -4.06 -13.52
CA GLY A 30 14.84 -5.47 -13.14
C GLY A 30 15.22 -5.78 -11.69
N VAL A 31 15.45 -4.76 -10.86
CA VAL A 31 15.85 -4.92 -9.45
C VAL A 31 14.65 -5.24 -8.56
N PRO A 32 14.78 -6.16 -7.58
CA PRO A 32 13.70 -6.41 -6.63
C PRO A 32 13.43 -5.15 -5.79
N PHE A 33 12.15 -4.80 -5.61
CA PHE A 33 11.78 -3.66 -4.78
C PHE A 33 10.50 -3.90 -3.98
N VAL A 34 10.39 -3.14 -2.89
CA VAL A 34 9.19 -3.02 -2.07
C VAL A 34 8.86 -1.53 -1.93
N LEU A 35 7.60 -1.19 -2.15
CA LEU A 35 7.04 0.14 -1.90
C LEU A 35 5.98 0.01 -0.80
N MET A 36 6.07 0.82 0.25
CA MET A 36 5.15 0.74 1.39
C MET A 36 4.90 2.08 2.05
N GLY A 37 3.74 2.22 2.68
CA GLY A 37 3.36 3.41 3.45
C GLY A 37 1.85 3.67 3.38
N ASP A 38 1.44 4.81 3.91
CA ASP A 38 0.08 5.35 3.77
C ASP A 38 -0.08 6.03 2.40
N PHE A 39 -0.89 5.44 1.53
CA PHE A 39 -1.23 5.98 0.22
C PHE A 39 -2.45 6.91 0.27
N ASN A 40 -3.13 6.96 1.42
CA ASN A 40 -4.37 7.71 1.64
C ASN A 40 -5.43 7.41 0.54
N ARG A 41 -5.44 6.15 0.10
CA ARG A 41 -6.26 5.62 -0.98
C ARG A 41 -6.35 4.11 -0.84
N ASP A 42 -7.56 3.57 -0.92
CA ASP A 42 -7.79 2.13 -1.05
C ASP A 42 -7.32 1.64 -2.43
N LEU A 43 -6.09 1.13 -2.48
CA LEU A 43 -5.57 0.46 -3.66
C LEU A 43 -6.15 -0.96 -3.75
N THR A 44 -6.73 -1.25 -4.90
CA THR A 44 -7.28 -2.56 -5.24
C THR A 44 -6.78 -3.01 -6.61
N PRO A 45 -6.91 -4.29 -6.98
CA PRO A 45 -6.58 -4.74 -8.34
C PRO A 45 -7.36 -4.02 -9.46
N ARG A 46 -8.47 -3.33 -9.14
CA ARG A 46 -9.26 -2.56 -10.11
C ARG A 46 -8.99 -1.06 -10.06
N ASP A 47 -8.21 -0.61 -9.08
CA ASP A 47 -7.85 0.79 -8.90
C ASP A 47 -7.12 1.31 -10.15
N PRO A 48 -7.47 2.50 -10.69
CA PRO A 48 -6.85 3.01 -11.90
C PRO A 48 -5.36 3.30 -11.76
N TYR A 49 -4.86 3.71 -10.58
CA TYR A 49 -3.42 3.91 -10.39
C TYR A 49 -2.69 2.58 -10.32
N PHE A 50 -3.20 1.64 -9.53
CA PHE A 50 -2.61 0.31 -9.46
C PHE A 50 -2.60 -0.40 -10.82
N ARG A 51 -3.68 -0.28 -11.61
CA ARG A 51 -3.74 -0.84 -12.97
C ARG A 51 -2.75 -0.18 -13.93
N ALA A 52 -2.46 1.12 -13.77
CA ALA A 52 -1.44 1.79 -14.56
C ALA A 52 -0.05 1.21 -14.23
N TRP A 53 0.30 1.11 -12.95
CA TRP A 53 1.57 0.54 -12.49
C TRP A 53 1.77 -0.92 -12.91
N GLN A 54 0.68 -1.71 -12.98
CA GLN A 54 0.74 -3.08 -13.50
C GLN A 54 1.02 -3.15 -15.02
N GLY A 55 0.83 -2.06 -15.74
CA GLY A 55 1.20 -1.92 -17.15
C GLY A 55 2.72 -1.89 -17.36
N ASP A 56 3.47 -1.36 -16.40
CA ASP A 56 4.93 -1.25 -16.47
C ASP A 56 5.65 -2.55 -16.10
N GLY A 57 4.95 -3.43 -15.40
CA GLY A 57 5.48 -4.74 -15.02
C GLY A 57 4.66 -5.40 -13.93
N PRO A 58 4.94 -6.67 -13.62
CA PRO A 58 4.12 -7.40 -12.69
C PRO A 58 4.37 -6.93 -11.25
N LEU A 59 3.27 -6.71 -10.52
CA LEU A 59 3.26 -6.24 -9.14
C LEU A 59 2.39 -7.15 -8.27
N THR A 60 2.79 -7.30 -7.01
CA THR A 60 1.97 -7.92 -5.96
C THR A 60 1.57 -6.85 -4.94
N LEU A 61 0.27 -6.63 -4.76
CA LEU A 61 -0.27 -5.80 -3.68
C LEU A 61 -0.65 -6.70 -2.51
N ALA A 62 0.19 -6.73 -1.47
CA ALA A 62 0.06 -7.71 -0.39
C ALA A 62 -1.15 -7.48 0.53
N THR A 63 -1.72 -6.26 0.51
CA THR A 63 -2.92 -5.89 1.28
C THR A 63 -4.21 -6.02 0.45
N ALA A 64 -4.11 -6.40 -0.83
CA ALA A 64 -5.28 -6.48 -1.71
C ALA A 64 -6.32 -7.45 -1.17
N LEU A 65 -7.61 -7.12 -1.32
CA LEU A 65 -8.75 -7.97 -0.96
C LEU A 65 -8.87 -8.30 0.55
N HIS A 66 -8.10 -7.63 1.40
CA HIS A 66 -8.17 -7.77 2.85
C HIS A 66 -8.76 -6.50 3.47
N ALA A 67 -9.36 -6.64 4.65
CA ALA A 67 -9.76 -5.51 5.48
C ALA A 67 -8.77 -5.32 6.63
N SER A 68 -8.52 -4.07 7.00
CA SER A 68 -7.71 -3.74 8.18
C SER A 68 -8.57 -3.90 9.43
N PRO A 69 -8.14 -4.64 10.48
CA PRO A 69 -8.85 -4.71 11.76
C PRO A 69 -8.57 -3.50 12.66
N CYS A 70 -7.84 -2.49 12.17
CA CYS A 70 -7.51 -1.31 12.95
C CYS A 70 -8.77 -0.52 13.35
N TRP A 71 -8.83 -0.09 14.61
CA TRP A 71 -9.93 0.71 15.18
C TRP A 71 -11.34 0.19 14.83
N GLY A 72 -11.56 -1.12 14.93
CA GLY A 72 -12.86 -1.74 14.66
C GLY A 72 -13.16 -2.05 13.19
N GLY A 73 -12.24 -1.78 12.26
CA GLY A 73 -12.33 -2.24 10.88
C GLY A 73 -12.37 -1.12 9.84
N ALA A 74 -11.56 -1.22 8.79
CA ALA A 74 -11.55 -0.31 7.64
C ALA A 74 -10.95 -0.96 6.38
N TYR A 75 -11.05 -0.27 5.24
CA TYR A 75 -10.21 -0.60 4.08
C TYR A 75 -8.75 -0.23 4.35
N PHE A 76 -7.80 -0.94 3.73
CA PHE A 76 -6.40 -0.53 3.80
C PHE A 76 -6.19 0.75 2.99
N ILE A 77 -5.52 1.72 3.59
CA ILE A 77 -4.87 2.84 2.90
C ILE A 77 -3.34 2.77 3.08
N ASP A 78 -2.89 2.06 4.10
CA ASP A 78 -1.53 1.58 4.24
C ASP A 78 -1.32 0.33 3.40
N HIS A 79 -0.42 0.40 2.42
CA HIS A 79 -0.18 -0.68 1.47
C HIS A 79 1.26 -1.15 1.49
N VAL A 80 1.46 -2.42 1.11
CA VAL A 80 2.76 -3.01 0.79
C VAL A 80 2.69 -3.59 -0.61
N LEU A 81 3.48 -3.04 -1.52
CA LEU A 81 3.61 -3.47 -2.91
C LEU A 81 5.00 -4.06 -3.14
N LEU A 82 5.06 -5.13 -3.92
CA LEU A 82 6.30 -5.77 -4.31
C LEU A 82 6.37 -5.85 -5.83
N GLY A 83 7.53 -5.54 -6.40
CA GLY A 83 7.81 -5.65 -7.83
C GLY A 83 9.03 -6.48 -8.14
N ASN A 84 9.18 -6.84 -9.43
CA ASN A 84 10.23 -7.73 -9.92
C ASN A 84 10.37 -9.01 -9.06
N ARG A 85 11.59 -9.50 -8.88
CA ARG A 85 11.90 -10.67 -8.01
C ARG A 85 11.55 -10.46 -6.54
N GLY A 86 11.31 -9.22 -6.10
CA GLY A 86 10.85 -8.95 -4.73
C GLY A 86 9.52 -9.65 -4.43
N ARG A 87 8.70 -9.87 -5.46
CA ARG A 87 7.43 -10.61 -5.37
C ARG A 87 7.63 -12.05 -4.90
N ASP A 88 8.72 -12.70 -5.33
CA ASP A 88 9.01 -14.11 -5.02
C ASP A 88 9.45 -14.28 -3.56
N TRP A 89 9.83 -13.19 -2.88
CA TRP A 89 10.23 -13.22 -1.48
C TRP A 89 9.04 -13.21 -0.53
N LEU A 90 7.84 -12.84 -0.99
CA LEU A 90 6.67 -12.76 -0.13
C LEU A 90 6.32 -14.14 0.43
N VAL A 91 6.36 -14.28 1.75
CA VAL A 91 5.82 -15.46 2.42
C VAL A 91 4.30 -15.39 2.36
N ALA A 92 3.68 -16.42 1.80
CA ALA A 92 2.21 -16.53 1.75
C ALA A 92 1.59 -16.41 3.15
N ASP A 93 0.40 -15.82 3.22
CA ASP A 93 -0.39 -15.65 4.45
C ASP A 93 0.37 -14.93 5.60
N SER A 94 1.31 -14.06 5.25
CA SER A 94 2.15 -13.33 6.22
C SER A 94 1.70 -11.90 6.51
N LEU A 95 0.63 -11.41 5.88
CA LEU A 95 0.05 -10.11 6.18
C LEU A 95 -0.41 -10.06 7.65
N ARG A 96 0.10 -9.11 8.42
CA ARG A 96 -0.28 -8.88 9.81
C ARG A 96 -0.51 -7.39 10.05
N VAL A 97 -1.46 -7.09 10.93
CA VAL A 97 -1.72 -5.74 11.45
C VAL A 97 -1.48 -5.76 12.95
N LEU A 98 -0.59 -4.91 13.44
CA LEU A 98 -0.39 -4.72 14.87
C LEU A 98 -1.48 -3.78 15.39
N THR A 99 -2.53 -4.34 15.99
CA THR A 99 -3.60 -3.54 16.61
C THR A 99 -3.18 -3.05 17.98
N TYR A 100 -3.48 -1.79 18.29
CA TYR A 100 -3.35 -1.25 19.65
C TYR A 100 -4.43 -1.81 20.57
N ASP A 101 -4.32 -1.55 21.88
CA ASP A 101 -5.45 -1.74 22.80
C ASP A 101 -6.50 -0.67 22.52
N GLN A 102 -7.49 -1.04 21.71
CA GLN A 102 -8.54 -0.13 21.22
C GLN A 102 -9.66 0.08 22.23
N GLN A 103 -9.60 -0.53 23.42
CA GLN A 103 -10.68 -0.50 24.41
C GLN A 103 -10.60 0.69 25.37
N ASP A 104 -9.43 1.34 25.50
CA ASP A 104 -9.25 2.52 26.33
C ASP A 104 -9.19 3.81 25.45
N PRO A 105 -10.22 4.67 25.51
CA PRO A 105 -10.29 5.92 24.76
C PRO A 105 -9.11 6.87 25.03
N ALA A 106 -8.41 6.75 26.16
CA ALA A 106 -7.24 7.56 26.46
C ALA A 106 -6.07 7.29 25.50
N TRP A 107 -5.99 6.09 24.92
CA TRP A 107 -4.98 5.75 23.93
C TRP A 107 -5.33 6.25 22.54
N ALA A 108 -6.61 6.35 22.18
CA ALA A 108 -7.02 6.86 20.86
C ALA A 108 -6.52 8.28 20.58
N ALA A 109 -6.38 9.12 21.62
CA ALA A 109 -5.83 10.48 21.49
C ALA A 109 -4.29 10.55 21.53
N ARG A 110 -3.60 9.44 21.84
CA ARG A 110 -2.14 9.40 22.05
C ARG A 110 -1.41 8.52 21.03
N LEU A 111 -2.12 7.57 20.45
CA LEU A 111 -1.61 6.66 19.44
C LEU A 111 -2.02 7.14 18.04
N SER A 112 -1.40 6.56 17.03
CA SER A 112 -1.82 6.81 15.65
C SER A 112 -3.22 6.23 15.39
N ASP A 113 -3.96 6.93 14.56
CA ASP A 113 -5.17 6.46 13.88
C ASP A 113 -4.89 5.37 12.84
N HIS A 114 -3.62 5.10 12.52
CA HIS A 114 -3.17 3.97 11.71
C HIS A 114 -2.55 2.87 12.58
N CYS A 115 -2.78 1.62 12.20
CA CYS A 115 -2.13 0.45 12.78
C CYS A 115 -1.00 -0.03 11.86
N PRO A 116 0.18 -0.38 12.38
CA PRO A 116 1.27 -0.89 11.56
C PRO A 116 0.88 -2.13 10.76
N VAL A 117 1.13 -2.08 9.45
CA VAL A 117 0.90 -3.18 8.51
C VAL A 117 2.24 -3.81 8.14
N SER A 118 2.31 -5.14 8.17
CA SER A 118 3.54 -5.88 7.90
C SER A 118 3.29 -7.13 7.08
N VAL A 119 4.31 -7.55 6.34
CA VAL A 119 4.41 -8.84 5.66
C VAL A 119 5.77 -9.45 5.97
N ARG A 120 5.92 -10.76 5.77
CA ARG A 120 7.21 -11.43 5.90
C ARG A 120 7.82 -11.68 4.53
N LEU A 121 9.09 -11.31 4.40
CA LEU A 121 9.89 -11.62 3.22
C LEU A 121 10.94 -12.69 3.57
N ARG A 122 11.11 -13.66 2.67
CA ARG A 122 12.24 -14.60 2.66
C ARG A 122 13.16 -14.19 1.51
N MET A 123 14.11 -13.31 1.84
CA MET A 123 15.14 -12.88 0.91
C MET A 123 16.16 -14.02 0.70
N PRO A 124 16.82 -14.07 -0.48
CA PRO A 124 17.90 -15.03 -0.76
C PRO A 124 19.10 -14.88 0.19
#